data_AF-A0AAD3B2L4-F1
#
_entry.id   AF-A0AAD3B2L4-F1
#
_cell.length_a   1.000
_cell.length_b   1.000
_cell.length_c   1.000
_cell.angle_alpha   90.00
_cell.angle_beta   90.00
_cell.angle_gamma   90.00
#
_symmetry.space_group_name_H-M   'P 1'
#
loop_
_entity.id
_entity.type
_entity.pdbx_description
1 polymer ?
#
loop_
_entity_poly.entity_id
_entity_poly.type
_entity_poly.pdbx_seq_one_letter_code
_entity_poly.pdbx_strand_id
1 'polypeptide(L)' 'MGIVNTKEESQDLTDWERVKSMSDAEIEANALSDPDALPFDDDWENAAIISPKIW' A
#
# COMPACT_ATOMS: atom_id res chain seq x y z
N MET A 1 -39.18 -1.78 -4.10
CA MET A 1 -38.12 -2.79 -3.92
C MET A 1 -36.84 -2.02 -3.64
N GLY A 2 -36.38 -1.99 -2.39
CA GLY A 2 -35.18 -1.23 -2.00
C GLY A 2 -33.92 -2.02 -2.33
N ILE A 3 -32.96 -1.38 -2.99
CA ILE A 3 -31.62 -1.92 -3.20
C ILE A 3 -30.90 -1.88 -1.84
N VAL A 4 -30.73 -3.05 -1.22
CA VAL A 4 -29.85 -3.22 -0.06
C VAL A 4 -28.42 -3.22 -0.58
N ASN A 5 -27.69 -2.14 -0.29
CA ASN A 5 -26.26 -2.06 -0.55
C ASN A 5 -25.54 -2.85 0.53
N THR A 6 -25.36 -4.15 0.32
CA THR A 6 -24.47 -4.97 1.15
C THR A 6 -23.03 -4.72 0.71
N LYS A 7 -22.49 -3.54 1.02
CA LYS A 7 -21.04 -3.43 1.14
C LYS A 7 -20.68 -4.31 2.32
N GLU A 8 -20.05 -5.45 2.06
CA GLU A 8 -19.32 -6.17 3.10
C GLU A 8 -18.33 -5.17 3.69
N GLU A 9 -18.60 -4.71 4.91
CA GLU A 9 -17.62 -3.94 5.67
C GLU A 9 -16.47 -4.90 5.96
N SER A 10 -15.41 -4.81 5.16
CA SER A 10 -14.15 -5.48 5.45
C SER A 10 -13.74 -5.07 6.86
N GLN A 11 -13.62 -6.05 7.75
CA GLN A 11 -13.09 -5.79 9.08
C GLN A 11 -11.65 -5.29 8.95
N ASP A 12 -11.34 -4.18 9.62
CA ASP A 12 -9.95 -3.73 9.73
C ASP A 12 -9.22 -4.67 10.70
N LEU A 13 -8.26 -5.42 10.18
CA LEU A 13 -7.43 -6.35 10.94
C LEU A 13 -6.07 -5.74 11.29
N THR A 14 -5.86 -4.46 10.94
CA THR A 14 -4.57 -3.79 11.13
C THR A 14 -4.40 -3.36 12.57
N ASP A 15 -3.35 -3.86 13.22
CA ASP A 15 -2.93 -3.39 14.54
C ASP A 15 -2.21 -2.05 14.43
N TRP A 16 -2.99 -0.97 14.48
CA TRP A 16 -2.48 0.40 14.37
C TRP A 16 -1.66 0.86 15.57
N GLU A 17 -1.87 0.31 16.76
CA GLU A 17 -1.09 0.67 17.96
C GLU A 17 0.32 0.13 17.84
N ARG A 18 0.47 -1.12 17.39
CA ARG A 18 1.77 -1.71 17.08
C ARG A 18 2.50 -0.95 15.99
N VAL A 19 1.84 -0.60 14.89
CA VAL A 19 2.46 0.17 13.79
C VAL A 19 3.00 1.52 14.27
N LYS A 20 2.24 2.25 15.11
CA LYS A 20 2.67 3.56 15.64
C LYS A 20 3.84 3.49 16.62
N SER A 21 4.09 2.33 17.22
CA SER A 21 5.11 2.15 18.25
C SER A 21 6.41 1.53 17.72
N MET A 22 6.48 1.19 16.43
CA MET A 22 7.69 0.64 15.82
C MET A 22 8.85 1.63 15.87
N SER A 23 10.03 1.11 16.19
CA SER A 23 11.29 1.81 16.04
C SER A 23 11.77 1.82 14.58
N ASP A 24 12.68 2.74 14.25
CA ASP A 24 13.27 2.83 12.91
C ASP A 24 13.92 1.51 12.46
N ALA A 25 14.59 0.80 13.37
CA ALA A 25 15.22 -0.49 13.08
C ALA A 25 14.19 -1.58 12.76
N GLU A 26 13.05 -1.58 13.45
CA GLU A 26 11.95 -2.51 13.15
C GLU A 26 11.27 -2.17 11.84
N ILE A 27 11.11 -0.90 11.52
CA ILE A 27 10.56 -0.43 10.23
C ILE A 27 11.47 -0.90 9.09
N GLU A 28 12.78 -0.69 9.20
CA GLU A 28 13.75 -1.10 8.18
C GLU A 28 13.77 -2.62 8.00
N ALA A 29 13.79 -3.37 9.09
CA ALA A 29 13.77 -4.84 9.04
C ALA A 29 12.48 -5.36 8.40
N ASN A 30 11.33 -4.79 8.76
CA ASN A 30 10.04 -5.16 8.18
C ASN A 30 10.01 -4.86 6.68
N ALA A 31 10.42 -3.66 6.27
CA ALA A 31 10.47 -3.27 4.86
C ALA A 31 11.39 -4.17 4.04
N LEU A 32 12.55 -4.56 4.57
CA LEU A 32 13.49 -5.45 3.88
C LEU A 32 12.97 -6.89 3.76
N SER A 33 12.17 -7.34 4.74
CA SER A 33 11.60 -8.68 4.77
C SER A 33 10.28 -8.83 4.03
N ASP A 34 9.67 -7.73 3.62
CA ASP A 34 8.36 -7.72 2.97
C ASP A 34 8.45 -8.35 1.57
N PRO A 35 7.73 -9.45 1.29
CA PRO A 35 7.70 -10.06 -0.03
C PRO A 35 7.17 -9.13 -1.13
N ASP A 36 6.33 -8.15 -0.76
CA ASP A 36 5.80 -7.13 -1.66
C ASP A 36 6.76 -5.94 -1.82
N ALA A 37 7.83 -5.87 -1.02
CA ALA A 37 8.95 -4.96 -1.27
C ALA A 37 9.82 -5.51 -2.41
N LEU A 38 9.26 -5.44 -3.62
CA LEU A 38 9.97 -5.80 -4.83
C LEU A 38 11.19 -4.87 -5.00
N PRO A 39 12.34 -5.40 -5.46
CA PRO A 39 13.47 -4.55 -5.85
C PRO A 39 13.00 -3.57 -6.93
N PHE A 40 13.19 -2.28 -6.70
CA PHE A 40 12.95 -1.25 -7.71
C PHE A 40 14.11 -1.26 -8.71
N ASP A 41 13.94 -1.94 -9.85
CA ASP A 41 14.77 -1.79 -11.06
C ASP A 41 14.05 -0.89 -12.08
N ASP A 42 13.51 0.22 -11.58
CA ASP A 42 12.85 1.20 -12.44
C ASP A 42 13.93 1.97 -13.21
N ASP A 43 13.79 2.02 -14.53
CA ASP A 43 14.63 2.83 -15.40
C ASP A 43 14.18 4.30 -15.32
N TRP A 44 14.63 4.98 -14.26
CA TRP A 44 14.36 6.40 -14.03
C TRP A 44 14.93 7.29 -15.13
N GLU A 45 15.94 6.83 -15.89
CA GLU A 45 16.50 7.60 -17.00
C GLU A 45 15.49 7.76 -18.14
N ASN A 46 14.60 6.78 -18.32
CA ASN A 46 13.56 6.76 -19.36
C ASN A 46 12.13 6.97 -18.81
N ALA A 47 11.97 7.32 -17.54
CA ALA A 47 10.67 7.57 -16.95
C ALA A 47 9.95 8.76 -17.63
N ALA A 48 8.69 8.55 -18.03
CA ALA A 48 7.86 9.57 -18.66
C ALA A 48 6.57 9.82 -17.88
N ILE A 49 6.24 11.10 -17.65
CA ILE A 49 4.96 11.48 -17.05
C ILE A 49 3.86 11.35 -18.11
N ILE A 50 2.96 10.38 -17.94
CA ILE A 50 1.79 10.23 -18.80
C ILE A 50 0.56 10.81 -18.10
N SER A 51 0.04 11.92 -18.63
CA SER A 51 -1.21 12.50 -18.15
C SER A 51 -2.40 11.65 -18.62
N PRO A 52 -3.40 11.39 -17.75
CA PRO A 52 -4.62 10.71 -18.15
C PRO A 52 -5.33 11.51 -19.24
N LYS A 53 -5.74 10.84 -20.32
CA LYS A 53 -6.65 11.46 -21.30
C LYS A 53 -8.05 11.49 -20.70
N ILE A 54 -8.56 12.70 -20.47
CA ILE A 54 -9.96 12.93 -20.13
C ILE A 54 -10.74 12.81 -21.43
N TRP A 55 -11.68 11.85 -21.48
CA TRP A 55 -12.64 11.71 -22.58
C TRP A 55 -13.98 12.31 -22.16
#